data_AF-A0A1Q9AJU3-F1
#
_entry.id   AF-A0A1Q9AJU3-F1
#
_cell.length_a   1.000
_cell.length_b   1.000
_cell.length_c   1.000
_cell.angle_alpha   90.00
_cell.angle_beta   90.00
_cell.angle_gamma   90.00
#
_symmetry.space_group_name_H-M   'P 1'
#
loop_
_entity.id
_entity.type
_entity.pdbx_description
1 polymer ?
#
loop_
_entity_poly.entity_id
_entity_poly.type
_entity_poly.pdbx_seq_one_letter_code
_entity_poly.pdbx_strand_id
1 'polypeptide(L)'
;MPHPDLALMIAAFDRLAAAGFVTGSHWAAVHDVCQAHEGEAAFDWGHALCHRIEGDDWNAGYWYRRAGKPKPSGTFDEEWAAMRAALAADAG
;
A
#
# COMPACT_ATOMS: atom_id res chain seq x y z
N MET A 1 5.12 9.64 -16.95
CA MET A 1 6.38 10.06 -16.27
C MET A 1 6.47 9.17 -15.05
N PRO A 2 7.57 8.44 -14.83
CA PRO A 2 7.69 7.58 -13.66
C PRO A 2 7.60 8.44 -12.39
N HIS A 3 6.73 8.04 -11.47
CA HIS A 3 6.59 8.70 -10.18
C HIS A 3 7.70 8.18 -9.25
N PRO A 4 8.74 8.96 -8.91
CA PRO A 4 9.89 8.46 -8.15
C PRO A 4 9.47 7.87 -6.79
N ASP A 5 8.45 8.46 -6.17
CA ASP A 5 7.94 7.99 -4.89
C ASP A 5 7.15 6.68 -4.99
N LEU A 6 6.73 6.27 -6.19
CA LEU A 6 6.11 4.95 -6.39
C LEU A 6 7.14 3.83 -6.22
N ALA A 7 8.34 4.02 -6.77
CA ALA A 7 9.44 3.08 -6.55
C ALA A 7 9.87 3.05 -5.08
N LEU A 8 9.85 4.19 -4.38
CA LEU A 8 10.09 4.27 -2.95
C LEU A 8 9.03 3.49 -2.15
N MET A 9 7.74 3.69 -2.47
CA MET A 9 6.63 2.99 -1.83
C MET A 9 6.73 1.48 -2.04
N ILE A 10 7.04 1.02 -3.26
CA ILE A 10 7.24 -0.40 -3.55
C ILE A 10 8.37 -0.99 -2.71
N ALA A 11 9.51 -0.30 -2.65
CA ALA A 11 10.64 -0.75 -1.85
C ALA A 11 10.33 -0.74 -0.34
N ALA A 12 9.51 0.20 0.13
CA ALA A 12 9.07 0.23 1.53
C ALA A 12 8.15 -0.95 1.86
N PHE A 13 7.20 -1.26 0.97
CA PHE A 13 6.34 -2.44 1.12
C PHE A 13 7.11 -3.76 1.04
N ASP A 14 8.13 -3.88 0.18
CA ASP A 14 8.98 -5.07 0.14
C ASP A 14 9.66 -5.33 1.51
N ARG A 15 10.04 -4.28 2.24
CA ARG A 15 10.59 -4.39 3.60
C ARG A 15 9.52 -4.73 4.64
N LEU A 16 8.32 -4.16 4.51
CA LEU A 16 7.18 -4.48 5.38
C LEU A 16 6.75 -5.94 5.21
N ALA A 17 6.72 -6.44 3.98
CA ALA A 17 6.45 -7.84 3.66
C ALA A 17 7.51 -8.76 4.27
N ALA A 18 8.80 -8.43 4.12
CA ALA A 18 9.89 -9.18 4.74
C ALA A 18 9.83 -9.18 6.28
N ALA A 19 9.22 -8.17 6.89
CA ALA A 19 8.97 -8.09 8.33
C ALA A 19 7.65 -8.77 8.77
N GLY A 20 6.91 -9.39 7.85
CA GLY A 20 5.68 -10.13 8.16
C GLY A 20 4.43 -9.28 8.30
N PHE A 21 4.38 -8.11 7.63
CA PHE A 21 3.22 -7.22 7.64
C PHE A 21 2.71 -6.89 9.05
N VAL A 22 3.60 -6.44 9.91
CA VAL A 22 3.28 -5.97 11.26
C VAL A 22 3.40 -4.46 11.36
N THR A 23 2.63 -3.85 12.25
CA THR A 23 2.81 -2.44 12.59
C THR A 23 4.19 -2.22 13.20
N GLY A 24 4.80 -1.06 12.96
CA GLY A 24 6.17 -0.77 13.35
C GLY A 24 6.87 0.19 12.39
N SER A 25 8.20 0.24 12.42
CA SER A 25 8.98 1.20 11.62
C SER A 25 8.82 1.01 10.10
N HIS A 26 8.73 -0.23 9.62
CA HIS A 26 8.50 -0.51 8.20
C HIS A 26 7.09 -0.11 7.76
N TRP A 27 6.09 -0.35 8.61
CA TRP A 27 4.72 0.10 8.36
C TRP A 27 4.64 1.63 8.33
N ALA A 28 5.27 2.30 9.30
CA ALA A 28 5.28 3.76 9.37
C ALA A 28 5.95 4.38 8.12
N ALA A 29 7.05 3.80 7.66
CA ALA A 29 7.72 4.25 6.44
C ALA A 29 6.82 4.14 5.20
N VAL A 30 6.04 3.08 5.06
CA VAL A 30 5.05 2.95 3.97
C VAL A 30 3.94 3.99 4.14
N HIS A 31 3.37 4.07 5.35
CA HIS A 31 2.28 4.99 5.65
C HIS A 31 2.66 6.45 5.39
N ASP A 32 3.87 6.88 5.76
CA ASP A 32 4.38 8.24 5.53
C ASP A 32 4.52 8.57 4.04
N VAL A 33 5.03 7.62 3.25
CA VAL A 33 5.11 7.77 1.79
C VAL A 33 3.71 7.91 1.20
N CYS A 34 2.78 7.03 1.54
CA CYS A 34 1.41 7.13 1.05
C CYS A 34 0.72 8.44 1.50
N GLN A 35 0.98 8.91 2.72
CA GLN A 35 0.38 10.13 3.28
C GLN A 35 0.85 11.40 2.56
N ALA A 36 2.08 11.40 2.04
CA ALA A 36 2.58 12.52 1.24
C ALA A 36 1.87 12.67 -0.12
N HIS A 37 1.15 11.63 -0.58
CA HIS A 37 0.56 11.54 -1.92
C HIS A 37 -0.93 11.16 -1.88
N GLU A 38 -1.64 11.48 -0.79
CA GLU A 38 -3.08 11.20 -0.68
C GLU A 38 -3.88 11.82 -1.83
N GLY A 39 -4.82 11.05 -2.40
CA GLY A 39 -5.61 11.43 -3.58
C GLY A 39 -5.05 10.89 -4.89
N GLU A 40 -3.83 10.36 -4.88
CA GLU A 40 -3.31 9.58 -5.99
C GLU A 40 -3.65 8.09 -5.77
N ALA A 41 -4.34 7.49 -6.74
CA ALA A 41 -4.93 6.15 -6.56
C ALA A 41 -3.92 5.05 -6.17
N ALA A 42 -2.67 5.14 -6.63
CA ALA A 42 -1.61 4.20 -6.27
C ALA A 42 -1.24 4.28 -4.79
N PHE A 43 -1.11 5.49 -4.25
CA PHE A 43 -0.75 5.73 -2.86
C PHE A 43 -1.94 5.51 -1.92
N ASP A 44 -3.15 5.88 -2.36
CA ASP A 44 -4.39 5.56 -1.65
C ASP A 44 -4.57 4.04 -1.50
N TRP A 45 -4.15 3.23 -2.49
CA TRP A 45 -4.18 1.77 -2.37
C TRP A 45 -3.16 1.27 -1.34
N GLY A 46 -1.97 1.89 -1.30
CA GLY A 46 -0.98 1.62 -0.26
C GLY A 46 -1.49 1.93 1.15
N HIS A 47 -2.15 3.07 1.34
CA HIS A 47 -2.83 3.42 2.60
C HIS A 47 -3.88 2.41 3.03
N ALA A 48 -4.65 1.91 2.07
CA ALA A 48 -5.66 0.89 2.36
C ALA A 48 -5.04 -0.38 2.97
N LEU A 49 -3.94 -0.88 2.40
CA LEU A 49 -3.22 -2.03 2.94
C LEU A 49 -2.60 -1.74 4.31
N CYS A 50 -2.05 -0.53 4.53
CA CYS A 50 -1.52 -0.15 5.84
C CYS A 50 -2.58 -0.20 6.94
N HIS A 51 -3.76 0.37 6.73
CA HIS A 51 -4.84 0.30 7.74
C HIS A 51 -5.42 -1.10 7.88
N ARG A 52 -5.42 -1.90 6.81
CA ARG A 52 -5.80 -3.32 6.88
C ARG A 52 -4.84 -4.11 7.78
N ILE A 53 -3.53 -3.83 7.71
CA ILE A 53 -2.50 -4.42 8.56
C ILE A 53 -2.65 -3.97 10.02
N GLU A 54 -3.00 -2.70 10.25
CA GLU A 54 -3.26 -2.14 11.58
C GLU A 54 -4.53 -2.73 12.24
N GLY A 55 -5.46 -3.24 11.43
CA GLY A 55 -6.75 -3.77 11.90
C GLY A 55 -7.87 -2.72 11.91
N ASP A 56 -7.65 -1.53 11.35
CA ASP A 56 -8.68 -0.52 11.15
C ASP A 56 -9.46 -0.80 9.85
N ASP A 57 -10.41 -1.73 9.95
CA ASP A 57 -11.23 -2.17 8.82
C ASP A 57 -12.07 -1.06 8.20
N TRP A 58 -12.52 -0.09 9.00
CA TRP A 58 -13.34 1.01 8.52
C TRP A 58 -12.52 1.96 7.66
N ASN A 59 -11.34 2.35 8.14
CA ASN A 59 -10.47 3.27 7.44
C ASN A 59 -9.81 2.60 6.23
N ALA A 60 -9.41 1.33 6.34
CA ALA A 60 -8.98 0.55 5.19
C ALA A 60 -10.05 0.56 4.08
N GLY A 61 -11.32 0.34 4.45
CA GLY A 61 -12.45 0.40 3.51
C GLY A 61 -12.64 1.77 2.85
N TYR A 62 -12.39 2.85 3.56
CA TYR A 62 -12.39 4.21 3.01
C TYR A 62 -11.30 4.38 1.94
N TRP A 63 -10.07 3.98 2.24
CA TRP A 63 -8.93 4.11 1.32
C TRP A 63 -9.03 3.21 0.09
N TYR A 64 -9.50 1.96 0.24
CA TYR A 64 -9.79 1.09 -0.90
C TYR A 64 -10.76 1.75 -1.89
N ARG A 65 -11.84 2.34 -1.36
CA ARG A 65 -12.81 3.06 -2.19
C ARG A 65 -12.20 4.26 -2.89
N ARG A 66 -11.36 5.04 -2.19
CA ARG A 66 -10.66 6.19 -2.75
C ARG A 66 -9.71 5.80 -3.89
N ALA A 67 -9.00 4.67 -3.71
CA ALA A 67 -8.14 4.07 -4.72
C ALA A 67 -8.89 3.39 -5.89
N GLY A 68 -10.23 3.30 -5.83
CA GLY A 68 -11.03 2.57 -6.81
C GLY A 68 -10.80 1.05 -6.82
N LYS A 69 -10.40 0.49 -5.68
CA LYS A 69 -10.10 -0.95 -5.51
C LYS A 69 -11.11 -1.60 -4.57
N PRO A 70 -11.52 -2.87 -4.81
CA PRO A 70 -12.26 -3.62 -3.82
C PRO A 70 -11.33 -4.05 -2.67
N LYS A 71 -11.87 -4.15 -1.45
CA LYS A 71 -11.14 -4.78 -0.32
C LYS A 71 -10.95 -6.27 -0.64
N PRO A 72 -9.71 -6.79 -0.66
CA PRO A 72 -9.47 -8.19 -0.98
C PRO A 72 -9.80 -9.12 0.20
N SER A 73 -10.08 -10.38 -0.12
CA SER A 73 -10.36 -11.45 0.86
C SER A 73 -9.18 -12.38 1.15
N GLY A 74 -8.05 -12.21 0.45
CA GLY A 74 -6.85 -13.03 0.57
C GLY A 74 -5.91 -12.58 1.70
N THR A 75 -4.73 -13.18 1.77
CA THR A 75 -3.66 -12.80 2.70
C THR A 75 -3.03 -11.43 2.34
N PHE A 76 -2.21 -10.87 3.23
CA PHE A 76 -1.44 -9.66 2.94
C PHE A 76 -0.40 -9.89 1.84
N ASP A 77 0.24 -11.06 1.84
CA ASP A 77 1.19 -11.46 0.79
C ASP A 77 0.54 -11.52 -0.60
N GLU A 78 -0.65 -12.13 -0.70
CA GLU A 78 -1.40 -12.22 -1.96
C GLU A 78 -1.79 -10.83 -2.48
N GLU A 79 -2.29 -9.98 -1.58
CA GLU A 79 -2.61 -8.60 -1.93
C GLU A 79 -1.37 -7.82 -2.36
N TRP A 80 -0.29 -7.87 -1.59
CA TRP A 80 0.95 -7.17 -1.91
C TRP A 80 1.54 -7.63 -3.24
N ALA A 81 1.55 -8.94 -3.52
CA ALA A 81 2.05 -9.47 -4.79
C ALA A 81 1.26 -8.90 -5.99
N ALA A 82 -0.08 -8.84 -5.88
CA ALA A 82 -0.93 -8.26 -6.91
C ALA A 82 -0.72 -6.74 -7.06
N MET A 83 -0.61 -6.02 -5.94
CA MET A 83 -0.30 -4.59 -5.90
C MET A 83 1.02 -4.30 -6.58
N ARG A 84 2.10 -4.95 -6.14
CA ARG A 84 3.46 -4.75 -6.64
C ARG A 84 3.55 -4.94 -8.15
N ALA A 85 2.88 -5.97 -8.69
CA ALA A 85 2.86 -6.22 -10.13
C ALA A 85 2.17 -5.08 -10.90
N ALA A 86 1.03 -4.57 -10.41
CA ALA A 86 0.33 -3.45 -11.03
C ALA A 86 1.12 -2.15 -10.93
N LEU A 87 1.66 -1.83 -9.76
CA LEU A 87 2.40 -0.60 -9.50
C LEU A 87 3.73 -0.55 -10.26
N ALA A 88 4.42 -1.68 -10.43
CA ALA A 88 5.66 -1.74 -11.21
C ALA A 88 5.43 -1.46 -12.71
N ALA A 89 4.24 -1.75 -13.24
CA ALA A 89 3.88 -1.42 -14.61
C ALA A 89 3.68 0.09 -14.82
N ASP A 90 3.19 0.80 -13.79
CA ASP A 90 2.97 2.25 -13.81
C ASP A 90 4.25 3.05 -13.47
N ALA A 91 5.25 2.40 -12.88
CA ALA A 91 6.54 2.99 -12.54
C ALA A 91 7.56 2.97 -13.69
N GLY A 92 7.30 2.21 -14.77
CA GLY A 92 8.15 2.09 -15.96
C GLY A 92 7.82 3.13 -17.04
#